data_AF-A0A7C5BPC6-F1
#
_entry.id   AF-A0A7C5BPC6-F1
#
_cell.length_a   1.000
_cell.length_b   1.000
_cell.length_c   1.000
_cell.angle_alpha   90.00
_cell.angle_beta   90.00
_cell.angle_gamma   90.00
#
_symmetry.space_group_name_H-M   'P 1'
#
loop_
_entity.id
_entity.type
_entity.pdbx_description
1 polymer ?
#
loop_
_entity_poly.entity_id
_entity_poly.type
_entity_poly.pdbx_seq_one_letter_code
_entity_poly.pdbx_strand_id
1 'polypeptide(L)'
;VFHEDPQVLHYGSPGTGLTLESGMTFTIEPMVNAGKPHIKQLPDGWTVVTKDRSLSAQWEHTILVTDDGHEILTLREDEVI
;
A
#
# COMPACT_ATOMS: atom_id res chain seq x y z
N VAL A 1 -5.62 -15.30 10.34
CA VAL A 1 -4.62 -14.28 9.95
C VAL A 1 -5.34 -13.33 9.00
N PHE A 2 -5.15 -12.01 9.12
CA PHE A 2 -5.85 -11.03 8.26
C PHE A 2 -5.05 -10.68 6.99
N HIS A 3 -3.74 -10.47 7.11
CA HIS A 3 -2.87 -10.21 5.96
C HIS A 3 -2.34 -11.53 5.37
N GLU A 4 -2.52 -11.73 4.07
CA GLU A 4 -2.03 -12.86 3.29
C GLU A 4 -1.38 -12.40 1.98
N ASP A 5 -0.84 -13.34 1.20
CA ASP A 5 -0.26 -13.02 -0.10
C ASP A 5 -1.32 -12.45 -1.06
N PRO A 6 -0.94 -11.56 -2.01
CA PRO A 6 0.43 -11.16 -2.34
C PRO A 6 0.98 -10.01 -1.48
N GLN A 7 2.28 -10.04 -1.21
CA GLN A 7 3.00 -8.88 -0.68
C GLN A 7 3.22 -7.82 -1.79
N VAL A 8 2.57 -6.66 -1.65
CA VAL A 8 2.73 -5.54 -2.60
C VAL A 8 3.71 -4.51 -2.04
N LEU A 9 4.92 -4.46 -2.61
CA LEU A 9 5.93 -3.47 -2.24
C LEU A 9 5.70 -2.15 -3.00
N HIS A 10 5.75 -1.01 -2.29
CA HIS A 10 5.60 0.33 -2.88
C HIS A 10 6.92 0.92 -3.42
N TYR A 11 7.90 0.05 -3.66
CA TYR A 11 9.17 0.37 -4.31
C TYR A 11 9.58 -0.83 -5.16
N GLY A 12 10.30 -0.58 -6.25
CA GLY A 12 10.75 -1.63 -7.14
C GLY A 12 11.11 -1.12 -8.52
N SER A 13 11.23 -2.07 -9.45
CA SER A 13 11.52 -1.79 -10.85
C SER A 13 10.25 -1.98 -11.70
N PRO A 14 9.90 -1.04 -12.59
CA PRO A 14 8.78 -1.21 -13.51
C PRO A 14 8.87 -2.52 -14.30
N GLY A 15 7.73 -3.21 -14.49
CA GLY A 15 7.66 -4.47 -15.23
C GLY A 15 8.19 -5.71 -14.48
N THR A 16 8.37 -5.62 -13.16
CA THR A 16 8.71 -6.75 -12.29
C THR A 16 7.57 -7.04 -11.32
N GLY A 17 7.55 -8.25 -10.75
CA GLY A 17 6.53 -8.66 -9.78
C GLY A 17 5.66 -9.81 -10.29
N LEU A 18 4.56 -10.05 -9.57
CA LEU A 18 3.57 -11.07 -9.90
C LEU A 18 2.60 -10.54 -10.97
N THR A 19 2.18 -11.42 -11.88
CA THR A 19 1.09 -11.13 -12.82
C THR A 19 -0.23 -11.09 -12.05
N LEU A 20 -1.00 -9.99 -12.20
CA LEU A 20 -2.32 -9.87 -11.60
C LEU A 20 -3.33 -10.71 -12.39
N GLU A 21 -4.15 -11.48 -11.68
CA GLU A 21 -5.20 -12.33 -12.25
C GLU A 21 -6.56 -11.93 -11.66
N SER A 22 -7.62 -12.10 -12.46
CA SER A 22 -9.00 -11.81 -12.06
C SER A 22 -9.38 -12.56 -10.78
N GLY A 23 -10.06 -11.87 -9.86
CA GLY A 23 -10.43 -12.38 -8.53
C GLY A 23 -9.39 -12.13 -7.45
N MET A 24 -8.16 -11.72 -7.78
CA MET A 24 -7.19 -11.29 -6.77
C MET A 24 -7.70 -10.04 -6.04
N THR A 25 -7.61 -10.05 -4.71
CA THR A 25 -7.96 -8.92 -3.85
C THR A 25 -6.80 -8.58 -2.95
N PHE A 26 -6.35 -7.32 -2.96
CA PHE A 26 -5.21 -6.85 -2.18
C PHE A 26 -5.30 -5.35 -1.91
N THR A 27 -4.45 -4.85 -1.01
CA THR A 27 -4.34 -3.43 -0.69
C THR A 27 -3.24 -2.76 -1.50
N ILE A 28 -3.47 -1.51 -1.86
CA ILE A 28 -2.41 -0.58 -2.26
C ILE A 28 -2.37 0.52 -1.20
N GLU A 29 -1.33 0.51 -0.36
CA GLU A 29 -1.25 1.31 0.87
C GLU A 29 0.06 2.10 1.05
N PRO A 30 0.50 2.92 0.06
CA PRO A 30 1.81 3.54 0.09
C PRO A 30 1.97 4.55 1.24
N MET A 31 3.08 4.40 1.98
CA MET A 31 3.56 5.39 2.94
C MET A 31 4.67 6.25 2.31
N VAL A 32 4.45 7.56 2.21
CA VAL A 32 5.39 8.50 1.58
C VAL A 32 5.99 9.43 2.62
N ASN A 33 7.32 9.39 2.74
CA ASN A 33 8.08 10.27 3.62
C ASN A 33 8.50 11.55 2.88
N ALA A 34 8.37 12.70 3.52
CA ALA A 34 8.89 13.97 3.00
C ALA A 34 10.42 14.02 2.99
N GLY A 35 11.07 13.29 3.90
CA GLY A 35 12.52 13.17 4.01
C GLY A 35 13.06 11.85 3.45
N LYS A 36 13.83 11.14 4.27
CA LYS A 36 14.52 9.89 3.90
C LYS A 36 13.61 8.66 4.10
N PRO A 37 13.87 7.55 3.37
CA PRO A 37 13.04 6.34 3.47
C PRO A 37 13.24 5.55 4.77
N HIS A 38 14.30 5.82 5.55
CA HIS A 38 14.61 5.01 6.73
C HIS A 38 13.61 5.24 7.87
N ILE A 39 13.19 4.14 8.50
CA ILE A 39 12.23 4.12 9.62
C ILE A 39 12.84 3.57 10.92
N LYS A 40 12.20 3.82 12.05
CA LYS A 40 12.48 3.21 13.37
C LYS A 40 11.17 2.82 14.04
N GLN A 41 11.09 1.57 14.52
CA GLN A 41 10.04 1.15 15.44
C GLN A 41 10.34 1.66 16.85
N LEU A 42 9.34 2.17 17.54
CA LEU A 42 9.45 2.62 18.92
C LEU A 42 9.40 1.44 19.90
N PRO A 43 9.82 1.65 21.18
CA PRO A 43 9.81 0.60 22.20
C PRO A 43 8.42 0.04 22.54
N ASP A 44 7.34 0.68 22.09
CA ASP A 44 5.97 0.18 22.25
C ASP A 44 5.68 -1.05 21.37
N GLY A 45 6.56 -1.38 20.43
CA GLY A 45 6.42 -2.53 19.54
C GLY A 45 5.43 -2.30 18.39
N TRP A 46 4.93 -1.08 18.18
CA TRP A 46 3.91 -0.78 17.19
C TRP A 46 4.22 0.47 16.38
N THR A 47 4.55 1.58 17.04
CA THR A 47 4.67 2.86 16.36
C THR A 47 5.92 2.88 15.49
N VAL A 48 5.75 3.15 14.20
CA VAL A 48 6.84 3.35 13.25
C VAL A 48 6.96 4.84 12.94
N VAL A 49 8.17 5.38 13.06
CA VAL A 49 8.49 6.78 12.76
C VAL A 49 9.60 6.87 11.72
N THR A 50 9.63 7.96 10.95
CA THR A 50 10.78 8.30 10.11
C THR A 50 12.03 8.51 10.98
N LYS A 51 13.18 7.97 10.57
CA LYS A 51 14.44 8.13 11.34
C LYS A 51 14.88 9.58 11.43
N ASP A 52 14.58 10.38 10.40
CA ASP A 52 14.91 11.80 10.32
C ASP A 52 13.80 12.72 10.90
N ARG A 53 12.71 12.15 11.41
CA ARG A 53 11.56 12.87 12.01
C ARG A 53 10.82 13.78 11.04
N SER A 54 11.04 13.63 9.73
CA SER A 54 10.22 14.28 8.71
C SER A 54 8.77 13.76 8.72
N LEU A 55 7.87 14.54 8.14
CA LEU A 55 6.47 14.14 7.96
C LEU A 55 6.36 12.90 7.06
N SER A 56 5.34 12.09 7.32
CA SER A 56 4.95 10.96 6.48
C SER A 56 3.44 10.98 6.32
N ALA A 57 2.95 10.50 5.18
CA ALA A 57 1.53 10.40 4.87
C ALA A 57 1.24 9.04 4.20
N GLN A 58 0.03 8.53 4.41
CA GLN A 58 -0.43 7.25 3.87
C GLN A 58 -1.88 7.39 3.39
N TRP A 59 -2.19 6.67 2.33
CA TRP A 59 -3.56 6.36 1.88
C TRP A 59 -3.61 4.89 1.51
N GLU A 60 -4.82 4.32 1.53
CA GLU A 60 -5.03 2.91 1.27
C GLU A 60 -6.39 2.66 0.61
N HIS A 61 -6.39 1.77 -0.38
CA HIS A 61 -7.60 1.13 -0.87
C HIS A 61 -7.41 -0.38 -1.00
N THR A 62 -8.50 -1.11 -0.74
CA THR A 62 -8.67 -2.51 -1.16
C THR A 62 -9.16 -2.55 -2.61
N ILE A 63 -8.44 -3.30 -3.44
CA ILE A 63 -8.66 -3.44 -4.88
C ILE A 63 -9.03 -4.88 -5.22
N LEU A 64 -10.05 -5.06 -6.05
CA LEU A 64 -10.37 -6.33 -6.72
C LEU A 64 -9.92 -6.26 -8.18
N VAL A 65 -9.14 -7.23 -8.64
CA VAL A 65 -8.80 -7.39 -10.07
C VAL A 65 -9.98 -8.03 -10.80
N THR A 66 -10.41 -7.43 -11.91
CA THR A 66 -11.47 -7.96 -12.80
C THR A 66 -10.87 -8.50 -14.10
N ASP A 67 -11.69 -9.12 -14.94
CA ASP A 67 -11.24 -9.67 -16.23
C ASP A 67 -10.67 -8.60 -17.19
N ASP A 68 -11.09 -7.35 -17.03
CA ASP A 68 -10.78 -6.21 -17.91
C ASP A 68 -10.16 -5.00 -17.17
N GLY A 69 -9.92 -5.10 -15.86
CA GLY A 69 -9.44 -3.99 -15.07
C GLY A 69 -9.44 -4.25 -13.56
N HIS A 70 -10.02 -3.33 -12.80
CA HIS A 70 -10.11 -3.40 -11.36
C HIS A 70 -11.32 -2.63 -10.81
N GLU A 71 -11.74 -3.02 -9.60
CA GLU A 71 -12.72 -2.30 -8.79
C GLU A 71 -12.08 -1.82 -7.49
N ILE A 72 -12.33 -0.56 -7.11
CA ILE A 72 -11.88 0.02 -5.85
C ILE A 72 -12.98 -0.20 -4.80
N LEU A 73 -12.86 -1.26 -4.01
CA LEU A 73 -13.90 -1.71 -3.05
C LEU A 73 -14.12 -0.75 -1.87
N THR A 74 -13.23 0.24 -1.72
CA THR A 74 -13.21 1.19 -0.61
C THR A 74 -13.23 2.65 -1.09
N LEU A 75 -13.60 2.86 -2.35
CA LEU A 75 -13.77 4.20 -2.93
C LEU A 75 -14.84 4.97 -2.16
N ARG A 76 -14.57 6.24 -1.87
CA ARG A 76 -15.56 7.12 -1.23
C ARG A 76 -16.54 7.67 -2.25
N GLU A 77 -17.72 8.06 -1.77
CA GLU A 77 -18.78 8.62 -2.61
C GLU A 77 -18.38 9.93 -3.32
N ASP A 78 -17.41 10.67 -2.77
CA ASP A 78 -16.92 11.94 -3.29
C ASP A 78 -15.66 11.83 -4.16
N GLU A 79 -15.14 10.63 -4.35
CA GLU A 79 -13.94 10.37 -5.16
C GLU A 79 -14.32 10.06 -6.62
N VAL A 80 -13.49 10.52 -7.56
CA VAL A 80 -13.65 10.28 -9.00
C VAL A 80 -12.43 9.51 -9.50
N ILE A 81 -12.68 8.44 -10.27
CA ILE A 81 -11.66 7.62 -10.93
C ILE A 81 -11.27 8.24 -12.27
#